data_AF-A0A2V9N860-F1
#
_entry.id   AF-A0A2V9N860-F1
#
_cell.length_a   1.000
_cell.length_b   1.000
_cell.length_c   1.000
_cell.angle_alpha   90.00
_cell.angle_beta   90.00
_cell.angle_gamma   90.00
#
_symmetry.space_group_name_H-M   'P 1'
#
loop_
_entity.id
_entity.type
_entity.pdbx_description
1 polymer ?
#
loop_
_entity_poly.entity_id
_entity_poly.type
_entity_poly.pdbx_seq_one_letter_code
_entity_poly.pdbx_strand_id
1 'polypeptide(L)' 'MYTEDEVSEMLQISLSQLRKWRMKHSRNKSQGPPFKKIGRLVRYPEQGLLDYV' A
#
# COMPACT_ATOMS: atom_id res chain seq x y z
N MET A 1 11.00 -2.48 4.80
CA MET A 1 9.58 -2.10 4.80
C MET A 1 9.49 -0.70 4.25
N TYR A 2 8.72 -0.50 3.19
CA TYR A 2 8.67 0.75 2.45
C TYR A 2 7.61 1.71 3.00
N THR A 3 7.85 3.00 2.81
CA THR A 3 6.92 4.08 3.11
C THR A 3 5.86 4.23 2.02
N GLU A 4 4.85 5.09 2.25
CA GLU A 4 3.86 5.36 1.19
C GLU A 4 4.49 6.06 -0.01
N ASP A 5 5.44 6.98 0.23
CA ASP A 5 6.12 7.75 -0.81
C ASP A 5 7.00 6.85 -1.67
N GLU A 6 7.80 5.98 -1.06
CA GLU A 6 8.63 5.00 -1.78
C GLU A 6 7.78 4.04 -2.61
N VAL A 7 6.63 3.59 -2.10
CA VAL A 7 5.72 2.72 -2.86
C VAL A 7 5.02 3.48 -3.98
N SER A 8 4.69 4.75 -3.76
CA SER A 8 4.11 5.62 -4.79
C SER A 8 5.06 5.76 -5.97
N GLU A 9 6.35 5.96 -5.70
CA GLU A 9 7.39 6.04 -6.73
C GLU A 9 7.64 4.69 -7.40
N MET A 10 7.73 3.61 -6.62
CA MET A 10 8.02 2.26 -7.13
C MET A 10 6.91 1.74 -8.05
N LEU A 11 5.65 1.91 -7.64
CA LEU A 11 4.49 1.44 -8.41
C LEU A 11 4.00 2.47 -9.43
N GLN A 12 4.56 3.68 -9.45
CA GLN A 12 4.09 4.81 -10.28
C GLN A 12 2.60 5.13 -10.06
N ILE A 13 2.14 5.03 -8.82
CA ILE A 13 0.74 5.22 -8.43
C ILE A 13 0.64 6.31 -7.37
N SER A 14 -0.29 7.26 -7.53
CA SER A 14 -0.49 8.31 -6.54
C SER A 14 -0.78 7.79 -5.12
N LEU A 15 -0.28 8.49 -4.10
CA LEU A 15 -0.61 8.28 -2.68
C LEU A 15 -2.13 8.23 -2.42
N SER A 16 -2.89 9.02 -3.17
CA SER A 16 -4.36 9.06 -3.08
C SER A 16 -5.00 7.74 -3.49
N GLN A 17 -4.44 7.06 -4.50
CA GLN A 17 -4.88 5.74 -4.94
C GLN A 17 -4.50 4.67 -3.91
N LEU A 18 -3.28 4.71 -3.36
CA LEU A 18 -2.87 3.84 -2.25
C LEU A 18 -3.84 3.97 -1.06
N ARG A 19 -4.23 5.20 -0.71
CA ARG A 19 -5.22 5.48 0.34
C ARG A 19 -6.61 4.91 -0.01
N LYS A 20 -7.08 5.06 -1.25
CA LYS A 20 -8.35 4.46 -1.71
C LYS A 20 -8.35 2.94 -1.57
N TRP A 21 -7.26 2.27 -1.94
CA TRP A 21 -7.12 0.82 -1.79
C TRP A 21 -7.17 0.39 -0.33
N ARG A 22 -6.49 1.11 0.57
CA ARG A 22 -6.56 0.85 2.02
C ARG A 22 -7.98 1.00 2.56
N MET A 23 -8.74 2.00 2.12
CA MET A 23 -10.13 2.20 2.55
C MET A 23 -11.06 1.07 2.04
N LYS A 24 -10.85 0.60 0.81
CA LYS A 24 -11.63 -0.51 0.23
C LYS A 24 -11.26 -1.89 0.79
N HIS A 25 -10.05 -2.04 1.34
CA HIS A 25 -9.61 -3.27 2.01
C HIS A 25 -10.52 -3.72 3.16
N SER A 26 -11.32 -2.81 3.73
CA SER A 26 -12.28 -3.12 4.80
C SER A 26 -13.52 -3.93 4.35
N ARG A 27 -13.72 -4.17 3.04
CA ARG A 27 -14.94 -4.82 2.49
C ARG A 27 -14.66 -6.13 1.74
N ASN A 28 -13.76 -6.98 2.25
CA ASN A 28 -13.48 -8.34 1.74
C ASN A 28 -12.78 -8.45 0.36
N LYS A 29 -12.29 -7.35 -0.23
CA LYS A 29 -11.42 -7.41 -1.42
C LYS A 29 -10.25 -6.42 -1.28
N SER A 30 -9.03 -6.94 -1.13
CA SER A 30 -7.80 -6.14 -1.19
C SER A 30 -7.55 -5.74 -2.65
N GLN A 31 -7.74 -4.46 -2.98
CA GLN A 31 -7.49 -3.95 -4.34
C GLN A 31 -6.05 -3.42 -4.52
N GLY A 32 -5.15 -3.68 -3.58
CA GLY A 32 -3.80 -3.16 -3.61
C GLY A 32 -2.87 -3.91 -2.66
N PRO A 33 -1.58 -3.54 -2.64
CA PRO A 33 -0.56 -4.24 -1.89
C PRO A 33 -0.87 -4.26 -0.39
N PRO A 34 -0.48 -5.35 0.30
CA PRO A 34 -0.70 -5.48 1.74
C PRO A 34 0.06 -4.37 2.47
N PHE A 35 -0.51 -3.89 3.57
CA PHE A 35 0.08 -2.83 4.37
C PHE A 35 0.00 -3.20 5.85
N LYS A 36 0.95 -2.69 6.64
CA LYS A 36 0.91 -2.70 8.10
C LYS A 36 0.81 -1.28 8.63
N LYS A 37 -0.10 -1.08 9.58
CA LYS A 37 -0.15 0.17 10.36
C LYS A 37 0.77 0.02 11.57
N ILE A 38 1.72 0.93 11.70
CA ILE A 38 2.62 1.03 12.85
C ILE A 38 2.33 2.38 13.50
N GLY A 39 1.43 2.38 14.49
CA GLY A 39 0.86 3.61 15.05
C GLY A 39 0.10 4.41 13.99
N ARG A 40 0.55 5.64 13.73
CA ARG A 40 -0.01 6.52 12.67
C ARG A 40 0.60 6.28 11.29
N LEU A 41 1.69 5.52 11.20
CA LEU A 41 2.42 5.30 9.96
C LEU A 41 1.87 4.08 9.22
N VAL A 42 1.86 4.18 7.89
CA VAL A 42 1.61 3.04 7.00
C VAL A 42 2.94 2.57 6.42
N ARG A 43 3.16 1.26 6.46
CA ARG A 43 4.34 0.61 5.91
C ARG A 43 3.94 -0.56 5.02
N TYR A 44 4.70 -0.77 3.96
CA TYR A 44 4.49 -1.84 2.99
C TYR A 44 5.61 -2.87 3.09
N PRO A 45 5.30 -4.16 3.29
CA PRO A 45 6.29 -5.22 3.20
C PRO A 45 6.70 -5.43 1.74
N GLU A 46 8.00 -5.57 1.51
CA GLU A 46 8.58 -5.81 0.18
C GLU A 46 7.94 -7.01 -0.52
N GLN A 47 7.78 -8.11 0.20
CA GLN A 47 7.24 -9.36 -0.35
C GLN A 47 5.81 -9.24 -0.88
N GLY A 48 5.04 -8.27 -0.38
CA GLY A 48 3.69 -8.00 -0.88
C GLY A 48 3.66 -6.99 -2.03
N LEU A 49 4.77 -6.30 -2.32
CA LEU A 49 4.91 -5.40 -3.45
C LEU A 49 5.36 -6.13 -4.72
N LEU A 50 6.03 -7.28 -4.59
CA LEU A 50 6.53 -8.08 -5.72
C LEU A 50 5.43 -8.46 -6.72
N ASP A 51 4.19 -8.65 -6.27
CA ASP A 51 3.06 -8.98 -7.15
C ASP A 51 2.52 -7.76 -7.93
N TYR A 52 3.04 -6.55 -7.66
CA TYR A 52 2.54 -5.27 -8.19
C TYR A 52 3.58 -4.46 -8.97
N VAL A 53 4.85 -4.89 -8.95
CA VAL A 53 5.96 -4.35 -9.75
C VAL A 53 6.07 -5.15 -11.05
#